data_AF-A0A7W4E9T8-F1
#
_entry.id   AF-A0A7W4E9T8-F1
#
_cell.length_a   1.000
_cell.length_b   1.000
_cell.length_c   1.000
_cell.angle_alpha   90.00
_cell.angle_beta   90.00
_cell.angle_gamma   90.00
#
_symmetry.space_group_name_H-M   'P 1'
#
loop_
_entity.id
_entity.type
_entity.pdbx_description
1 polymer ?
#
loop_
_entity_poly.entity_id
_entity_poly.type
_entity_poly.pdbx_seq_one_letter_code
_entity_poly.pdbx_strand_id
1 'polypeptide(L)'
;MSQEFEIKFIKIDKNQVREKCKSMGLACTTDEFLMIRKTFHPITTEKNEWFSIRQESDKITMTYKCIHNDSIDGVEEYEIIVDDFDVAAKILEKTGLKNTSTQENYREIWKNNEIEICIDTWPGLAPYIEIEGKNEEIVKKYVEKMGYDFHDGLFGGSEVIYEKELGIDPKILISLPEITFQNPPKIL
;
A
#
# COMPACT_ATOMS: atom_id res chain seq x y z
N MET A 1 -5.28 15.86 -10.15
CA MET A 1 -5.22 14.60 -9.39
C MET A 1 -5.89 14.84 -8.04
N SER A 2 -6.67 13.89 -7.53
CA SER A 2 -7.31 14.01 -6.22
C SER A 2 -6.25 13.81 -5.14
N GLN A 3 -6.14 14.76 -4.21
CA GLN A 3 -5.40 14.54 -2.97
C GLN A 3 -6.06 13.37 -2.22
N GLU A 4 -5.29 12.34 -1.90
CA GLU A 4 -5.74 11.24 -1.04
C GLU A 4 -5.67 11.70 0.42
N PHE A 5 -6.73 11.42 1.19
CA PHE A 5 -6.78 11.71 2.62
C PHE A 5 -6.79 10.38 3.37
N GLU A 6 -5.62 9.97 3.85
CA GLU A 6 -5.42 8.69 4.53
C GLU A 6 -4.72 8.84 5.89
N ILE A 7 -5.00 7.91 6.79
CA ILE A 7 -4.36 7.80 8.11
C ILE A 7 -4.29 6.33 8.53
N LYS A 8 -3.20 5.96 9.19
CA LYS A 8 -2.92 4.56 9.58
C LYS A 8 -2.87 4.39 11.10
N PHE A 9 -3.41 3.26 11.58
CA PHE A 9 -3.37 2.86 13.00
C PHE A 9 -2.86 1.42 13.16
N ILE A 10 -1.87 1.24 14.02
CA ILE A 10 -1.08 0.00 14.16
C ILE A 10 -1.56 -0.88 15.31
N LYS A 11 -1.07 -2.14 15.35
CA LYS A 11 -1.29 -3.11 16.43
C LYS A 11 -2.77 -3.34 16.75
N ILE A 12 -3.55 -3.56 15.69
CA ILE A 12 -5.00 -3.73 15.78
C ILE A 12 -5.39 -5.20 15.96
N ASP A 13 -6.55 -5.43 16.57
CA ASP A 13 -7.23 -6.72 16.52
C ASP A 13 -8.17 -6.73 15.31
N LYS A 14 -7.88 -7.58 14.32
CA LYS A 14 -8.65 -7.64 13.06
C LYS A 14 -10.13 -7.88 13.30
N ASN A 15 -10.49 -8.75 14.25
CA ASN A 15 -11.89 -9.07 14.51
C ASN A 15 -12.62 -7.88 15.14
N GLN A 16 -11.97 -7.16 16.05
CA GLN A 16 -12.56 -5.94 16.61
C GLN A 16 -12.77 -4.86 15.54
N VAL A 17 -11.82 -4.71 14.61
CA VAL A 17 -11.97 -3.78 13.49
C VAL A 17 -13.13 -4.19 12.58
N ARG A 18 -13.22 -5.47 12.20
CA ARG A 18 -14.33 -6.00 11.39
C ARG A 18 -15.69 -5.73 12.03
N GLU A 19 -15.82 -5.96 13.33
CA GLU A 19 -17.07 -5.67 14.06
C GLU A 19 -17.39 -4.17 14.09
N LYS A 20 -16.39 -3.30 14.26
CA LYS A 20 -16.58 -1.85 14.15
C LYS A 20 -17.02 -1.44 12.75
N CYS A 21 -16.37 -1.94 11.70
CA CYS A 21 -16.77 -1.71 10.31
C CYS A 21 -18.25 -2.06 10.08
N LYS A 22 -18.69 -3.25 10.51
CA LYS A 22 -20.10 -3.67 10.42
C LYS A 22 -21.04 -2.72 11.16
N SER A 23 -20.70 -2.34 12.39
CA SER A 23 -21.51 -1.43 13.21
C SER A 23 -21.68 -0.04 12.60
N MET A 24 -20.71 0.39 11.79
CA MET A 24 -20.73 1.65 11.05
C MET A 24 -21.38 1.54 9.66
N GLY A 25 -21.86 0.35 9.28
CA GLY A 25 -22.52 0.12 8.00
C GLY A 25 -21.55 0.01 6.81
N LEU A 26 -20.28 -0.35 7.04
CA LEU A 26 -19.37 -0.69 5.96
C LEU A 26 -19.61 -2.14 5.53
N ALA A 27 -19.56 -2.38 4.22
CA ALA A 27 -19.57 -3.72 3.66
C ALA A 27 -18.12 -4.20 3.45
N CYS A 28 -17.86 -5.48 3.73
CA CYS A 28 -16.65 -6.14 3.24
C CYS A 28 -16.80 -6.26 1.72
N THR A 29 -16.08 -5.44 0.96
CA THR A 29 -16.12 -5.47 -0.51
C THR A 29 -15.10 -6.46 -1.06
N THR A 30 -14.08 -6.78 -0.27
CA THR A 30 -13.00 -7.69 -0.64
C THR A 30 -12.54 -8.42 0.61
N ASP A 31 -12.76 -9.73 0.65
CA ASP A 31 -12.21 -10.61 1.70
C ASP A 31 -10.68 -10.59 1.67
N GLU A 32 -10.04 -10.97 2.78
CA GLU A 32 -8.59 -10.99 2.89
C GLU A 32 -7.92 -11.77 1.74
N PHE A 33 -7.05 -11.10 0.99
CA PHE A 33 -6.33 -11.66 -0.15
C PHE A 33 -4.85 -11.32 -0.08
N LEU A 34 -4.02 -12.17 -0.70
CA LEU A 34 -2.60 -11.90 -0.88
C LEU A 34 -2.41 -10.94 -2.06
N MET A 35 -1.93 -9.74 -1.77
CA MET A 35 -1.46 -8.79 -2.76
C MET A 35 0.03 -9.02 -3.00
N ILE A 36 0.44 -9.01 -4.26
CA ILE A 36 1.84 -9.14 -4.67
C ILE A 36 2.21 -7.98 -5.58
N ARG A 37 3.36 -7.35 -5.33
CA ARG A 37 3.89 -6.27 -6.16
C ARG A 37 5.32 -6.55 -6.58
N LYS A 38 5.63 -6.34 -7.86
CA LYS A 38 6.99 -6.24 -8.38
C LYS A 38 7.24 -4.83 -8.88
N THR A 39 8.37 -4.24 -8.50
CA THR A 39 8.81 -2.92 -8.96
C THR A 39 10.02 -3.06 -9.86
N PHE A 40 10.01 -2.37 -10.99
CA PHE A 40 11.04 -2.45 -12.02
C PHE A 40 11.60 -1.06 -12.33
N HIS A 41 12.92 -0.95 -12.31
CA HIS A 41 13.62 0.30 -12.63
C HIS A 41 14.50 0.15 -13.87
N PRO A 42 14.73 1.25 -14.62
CA PRO A 42 15.83 1.31 -15.57
C PRO A 42 17.16 1.00 -14.91
N ILE A 43 18.08 0.37 -15.64
CA ILE A 43 19.44 0.09 -15.15
C ILE A 43 20.25 1.39 -14.96
N THR A 44 19.85 2.48 -15.61
CA THR A 44 20.52 3.79 -15.57
C THR A 44 20.06 4.63 -14.38
N THR A 45 20.99 5.35 -13.75
CA THR A 45 20.90 5.89 -12.39
C THR A 45 20.25 7.27 -12.22
N GLU A 46 19.54 7.80 -13.22
CA GLU A 46 19.18 9.23 -13.20
C GLU A 46 17.70 9.56 -13.36
N LYS A 47 16.83 8.56 -13.49
CA LYS A 47 15.42 8.82 -13.69
C LYS A 47 14.60 8.37 -12.50
N ASN A 48 13.81 9.29 -11.98
CA ASN A 48 12.79 9.05 -10.96
C ASN A 48 11.56 8.39 -11.58
N GLU A 49 11.79 7.34 -12.37
CA GLU A 49 10.79 6.61 -13.15
C GLU A 49 10.88 5.11 -12.83
N TRP A 50 9.72 4.46 -12.75
CA TRP A 50 9.64 3.03 -12.51
C TRP A 50 8.37 2.44 -13.11
N PHE A 51 8.39 1.13 -13.30
CA PHE A 51 7.20 0.34 -13.54
C PHE A 51 6.87 -0.46 -12.29
N SER A 52 5.60 -0.72 -12.05
CA SER A 52 5.17 -1.71 -11.07
C SER A 52 4.11 -2.61 -11.68
N ILE A 53 4.15 -3.89 -11.32
CA ILE A 53 3.07 -4.83 -11.60
C ILE A 53 2.52 -5.25 -10.26
N ARG A 54 1.20 -5.19 -10.11
CA ARG A 54 0.53 -5.52 -8.86
C ARG A 54 -0.60 -6.49 -9.13
N GLN A 55 -0.58 -7.60 -8.42
CA GLN A 55 -1.69 -8.54 -8.34
C GLN A 55 -2.59 -8.11 -7.19
N GLU A 56 -3.77 -7.62 -7.53
CA GLU A 56 -4.86 -7.26 -6.62
C GLU A 56 -5.85 -8.43 -6.49
N SER A 57 -6.93 -8.23 -5.73
CA SER A 57 -7.93 -9.29 -5.48
C SER A 57 -8.62 -9.83 -6.73
N ASP A 58 -8.87 -8.96 -7.72
CA ASP A 58 -9.74 -9.20 -8.86
C ASP A 58 -9.09 -8.87 -10.21
N LYS A 59 -7.92 -8.24 -10.18
CA LYS A 59 -7.20 -7.76 -11.37
C LYS A 59 -5.71 -7.72 -11.16
N ILE A 60 -4.97 -7.60 -12.24
CA ILE A 60 -3.54 -7.30 -12.23
C ILE A 60 -3.34 -5.97 -12.93
N THR A 61 -2.68 -5.03 -12.27
CA THR A 61 -2.35 -3.75 -12.88
C THR A 61 -0.86 -3.68 -13.22
N MET A 62 -0.56 -2.99 -14.31
CA MET A 62 0.79 -2.56 -14.64
C MET A 62 0.78 -1.03 -14.75
N THR A 63 1.65 -0.40 -13.98
CA THR A 63 1.69 1.06 -13.83
C THR A 63 3.08 1.57 -14.11
N TYR A 64 3.21 2.53 -15.01
CA TYR A 64 4.39 3.39 -15.11
C TYR A 64 4.17 4.61 -14.23
N LYS A 65 5.18 5.00 -13.46
CA LYS A 65 5.21 6.25 -12.69
C LYS A 65 6.52 6.98 -12.93
N CYS A 66 6.45 8.30 -13.05
CA CYS A 66 7.61 9.18 -13.09
C CYS A 66 7.33 10.45 -12.28
N ILE A 67 8.20 10.77 -11.33
CA ILE A 67 8.08 11.99 -10.53
C ILE A 67 9.04 13.03 -11.13
N HIS A 68 8.46 14.06 -11.74
CA HIS A 68 9.16 15.21 -12.32
C HIS A 68 9.54 16.23 -11.25
N ASN A 69 8.68 16.47 -10.25
CA ASN A 69 8.90 17.36 -9.12
C ASN A 69 7.80 17.19 -8.04
N ASP A 70 7.87 17.95 -6.94
CA ASP A 70 6.96 17.83 -5.78
C ASP A 70 5.63 18.61 -5.93
N SER A 71 5.31 19.16 -7.11
CA SER A 71 4.03 19.82 -7.34
C SER A 71 2.87 18.81 -7.43
N ILE A 72 1.64 19.32 -7.28
CA ILE A 72 0.41 18.51 -7.37
C ILE A 72 0.21 17.81 -8.73
N ASP A 73 0.88 18.28 -9.77
CA ASP A 73 0.90 17.74 -11.12
C ASP A 73 2.29 17.19 -11.52
N GLY A 74 3.21 17.07 -10.57
CA GLY A 74 4.58 16.63 -10.79
C GLY A 74 4.73 15.12 -11.00
N VAL A 75 3.66 14.33 -10.86
CA VAL A 75 3.67 12.87 -11.06
C VAL A 75 2.98 12.52 -12.37
N GLU A 76 3.73 11.90 -13.28
CA GLU A 76 3.21 11.27 -14.49
C GLU A 76 2.92 9.80 -14.20
N GLU A 77 1.70 9.35 -14.50
CA GLU A 77 1.25 7.99 -14.22
C GLU A 77 0.40 7.44 -15.37
N TYR A 78 0.75 6.24 -15.83
CA TYR A 78 -0.06 5.46 -16.77
C TYR A 78 -0.31 4.08 -16.19
N GLU A 79 -1.57 3.70 -16.03
CA GLU A 79 -1.97 2.39 -15.52
C GLU A 79 -2.81 1.64 -16.56
N ILE A 80 -2.54 0.34 -16.71
CA ILE A 80 -3.36 -0.59 -17.48
C ILE A 80 -3.68 -1.85 -16.66
N ILE A 81 -4.73 -2.55 -17.05
CA ILE A 81 -4.98 -3.93 -16.61
C ILE A 81 -4.23 -4.88 -17.55
N VAL A 82 -3.60 -5.90 -16.98
CA VAL A 82 -2.95 -6.99 -17.72
C VAL A 82 -3.53 -8.34 -17.29
N ASP A 83 -3.45 -9.33 -18.18
CA ASP A 83 -4.12 -10.62 -17.95
C ASP A 83 -3.26 -11.64 -17.18
N ASP A 84 -1.93 -11.43 -17.12
CA ASP A 84 -1.00 -12.37 -16.48
C ASP A 84 0.20 -11.63 -15.84
N PHE A 85 0.40 -11.89 -14.55
CA PHE A 85 1.39 -11.22 -13.71
C PHE A 85 2.84 -11.56 -14.12
N ASP A 86 3.11 -12.83 -14.39
CA ASP A 86 4.45 -13.31 -14.71
C ASP A 86 4.84 -13.00 -16.16
N VAL A 87 3.89 -13.04 -17.09
CA VAL A 87 4.11 -12.63 -18.48
C VAL A 87 4.41 -11.14 -18.55
N ALA A 88 3.62 -10.30 -17.87
CA ALA A 88 3.89 -8.87 -17.81
C ALA A 88 5.28 -8.57 -17.21
N ALA A 89 5.64 -9.25 -16.11
CA ALA A 89 6.97 -9.12 -15.49
C ALA A 89 8.09 -9.49 -16.46
N LYS A 90 7.95 -10.63 -17.15
CA LYS A 90 8.93 -11.08 -18.15
C LYS A 90 9.05 -10.08 -19.31
N ILE A 91 7.96 -9.46 -19.75
CA ILE A 91 8.01 -8.43 -20.81
C ILE A 91 8.88 -7.26 -20.36
N LEU A 92 8.65 -6.71 -19.15
CA LEU A 92 9.45 -5.61 -18.61
C LEU A 92 10.94 -5.99 -18.46
N GLU A 93 11.23 -7.20 -17.99
CA GLU A 93 12.62 -7.68 -17.91
C GLU A 93 13.29 -7.76 -19.29
N LYS A 94 12.53 -8.15 -20.33
CA LYS A 94 13.05 -8.24 -21.71
C LYS A 94 13.29 -6.89 -22.37
N THR A 95 12.71 -5.79 -21.87
CA THR A 95 13.03 -4.43 -22.34
C THR A 95 14.29 -3.86 -21.68
N GLY A 96 14.88 -4.57 -20.71
CA GLY A 96 16.09 -4.14 -19.99
C GLY A 96 15.80 -3.47 -18.64
N LEU A 97 14.54 -3.47 -18.18
CA LEU A 97 14.22 -3.08 -16.81
C LEU A 97 14.62 -4.20 -15.84
N LYS A 98 15.03 -3.82 -14.63
CA LYS A 98 15.40 -4.76 -13.58
C LYS A 98 14.32 -4.78 -12.50
N ASN A 99 13.83 -5.96 -12.12
CA ASN A 99 13.05 -6.11 -10.89
C ASN A 99 13.93 -5.75 -9.68
N THR A 100 13.59 -4.68 -8.99
CA THR A 100 14.35 -4.17 -7.84
C THR A 100 13.70 -4.49 -6.50
N SER A 101 12.41 -4.85 -6.47
CA SER A 101 11.71 -5.17 -5.24
C SER A 101 10.49 -6.04 -5.51
N THR A 102 10.32 -7.12 -4.75
CA THR A 102 9.11 -7.94 -4.70
C THR A 102 8.52 -7.86 -3.30
N GLN A 103 7.24 -7.48 -3.21
CA GLN A 103 6.57 -7.21 -1.94
C GLN A 103 5.26 -7.98 -1.85
N GLU A 104 4.94 -8.47 -0.66
CA GLU A 104 3.69 -9.14 -0.32
C GLU A 104 3.01 -8.43 0.85
N ASN A 105 1.68 -8.37 0.81
CA ASN A 105 0.87 -8.07 1.98
C ASN A 105 -0.49 -8.77 1.87
N TYR A 106 -1.08 -9.13 3.00
CA TYR A 106 -2.50 -9.44 3.03
C TYR A 106 -3.29 -8.15 3.21
N ARG A 107 -4.36 -7.99 2.44
CA ARG A 107 -5.28 -6.87 2.55
C ARG A 107 -6.72 -7.36 2.54
N GLU A 108 -7.54 -6.77 3.39
CA GLU A 108 -9.01 -6.91 3.40
C GLU A 108 -9.62 -5.50 3.32
N ILE A 109 -10.71 -5.34 2.56
CA ILE A 109 -11.23 -4.01 2.24
C ILE A 109 -12.70 -3.87 2.64
N TRP A 110 -12.96 -2.83 3.43
CA TRP A 110 -14.30 -2.44 3.89
C TRP A 110 -14.66 -1.07 3.37
N LYS A 111 -15.82 -0.91 2.73
CA LYS A 111 -16.22 0.38 2.15
C LYS A 111 -17.68 0.74 2.42
N ASN A 112 -17.94 2.03 2.36
CA ASN A 112 -19.25 2.60 2.07
C ASN A 112 -19.08 3.79 1.11
N ASN A 113 -20.11 4.65 0.97
CA ASN A 113 -20.07 5.78 0.03
C ASN A 113 -19.10 6.93 0.44
N GLU A 114 -18.66 6.94 1.71
CA GLU A 114 -17.84 8.01 2.30
C GLU A 114 -16.39 7.58 2.53
N ILE A 115 -16.16 6.34 2.97
CA ILE A 115 -14.87 5.86 3.49
C ILE A 115 -14.50 4.49 2.95
N GLU A 116 -13.20 4.25 2.90
CA GLU A 116 -12.56 2.96 2.71
C GLU A 116 -11.66 2.67 3.92
N ILE A 117 -11.76 1.45 4.45
CA ILE A 117 -10.93 0.96 5.54
C ILE A 117 -10.27 -0.33 5.08
N CYS A 118 -8.96 -0.30 4.93
CA CYS A 118 -8.14 -1.47 4.63
C CYS A 118 -7.60 -2.05 5.94
N ILE A 119 -7.74 -3.36 6.12
CA ILE A 119 -7.03 -4.11 7.17
C ILE A 119 -5.84 -4.77 6.50
N ASP A 120 -4.64 -4.35 6.88
CA ASP A 120 -3.40 -4.82 6.28
C ASP A 120 -2.61 -5.72 7.22
N THR A 121 -1.87 -6.64 6.63
CA THR A 121 -0.82 -7.40 7.32
C THR A 121 0.37 -7.49 6.39
N TRP A 122 1.46 -6.88 6.83
CA TRP A 122 2.73 -6.86 6.12
C TRP A 122 3.74 -7.79 6.80
N PRO A 123 4.72 -8.31 6.06
CA PRO A 123 5.73 -9.21 6.59
C PRO A 123 6.46 -8.65 7.82
N GLY A 124 6.36 -9.34 8.96
CA GLY A 124 7.05 -8.94 10.20
C GLY A 124 6.37 -7.83 11.01
N LEU A 125 5.25 -7.27 10.54
CA LEU A 125 4.48 -6.26 11.27
C LEU A 125 3.25 -6.85 11.96
N ALA A 126 2.82 -6.21 13.04
CA ALA A 126 1.46 -6.42 13.53
C ALA A 126 0.44 -5.88 12.51
N PRO A 127 -0.77 -6.47 12.41
CA PRO A 127 -1.81 -5.91 11.57
C PRO A 127 -2.11 -4.46 11.91
N TYR A 128 -2.43 -3.69 10.88
CA TYR A 128 -2.79 -2.29 11.01
C TYR A 128 -3.98 -1.99 10.10
N ILE A 129 -4.58 -0.82 10.29
CA ILE A 129 -5.61 -0.31 9.39
C ILE A 129 -5.16 0.96 8.70
N GLU A 130 -5.66 1.16 7.50
CA GLU A 130 -5.62 2.41 6.74
C GLU A 130 -7.05 2.89 6.57
N ILE A 131 -7.32 4.14 6.97
CA ILE A 131 -8.63 4.78 6.84
C ILE A 131 -8.47 5.89 5.80
N GLU A 132 -9.15 5.74 4.66
CA GLU A 132 -9.06 6.65 3.52
C GLU A 132 -10.44 7.22 3.17
N GLY A 133 -10.49 8.54 2.91
CA GLY A 133 -11.73 9.25 2.58
C GLY A 133 -11.54 10.37 1.58
N LYS A 134 -12.67 10.94 1.14
CA LYS A 134 -12.69 12.01 0.13
C LYS A 134 -12.17 13.36 0.64
N ASN A 135 -12.09 13.53 1.96
CA ASN A 135 -11.56 14.72 2.62
C ASN A 135 -11.18 14.41 4.08
N GLU A 136 -10.42 15.31 4.69
CA GLU A 136 -9.93 15.20 6.06
C GLU A 136 -11.06 15.13 7.11
N GLU A 137 -12.16 15.86 6.92
CA GLU A 137 -13.28 15.87 7.86
C GLU A 137 -13.95 14.49 7.98
N ILE A 138 -14.15 13.83 6.84
CA ILE A 138 -14.68 12.46 6.78
C ILE A 138 -13.70 11.50 7.47
N VAL A 139 -12.40 11.60 7.18
CA VAL A 139 -11.38 10.76 7.82
C VAL A 139 -11.44 10.91 9.33
N LYS A 140 -11.37 12.13 9.88
CA LYS A 140 -11.44 12.40 11.32
C LYS A 140 -12.69 11.80 11.97
N LYS A 141 -13.86 11.97 11.35
CA LYS A 141 -15.12 11.38 11.81
C LYS A 141 -15.02 9.85 11.92
N TYR A 142 -14.40 9.16 10.96
CA TYR A 142 -14.27 7.71 11.01
C TYR A 142 -13.15 7.23 11.95
N VAL A 143 -12.09 8.01 12.13
CA VAL A 143 -11.08 7.78 13.17
C VAL A 143 -11.72 7.75 14.56
N GLU A 144 -12.51 8.77 14.89
CA GLU A 144 -13.22 8.86 16.18
C GLU A 144 -14.21 7.71 16.37
N LYS A 145 -14.99 7.37 15.34
CA LYS A 145 -15.92 6.23 15.38
C LYS A 145 -15.20 4.89 15.54
N MET A 146 -14.02 4.76 14.96
CA MET A 146 -13.15 3.60 15.18
C MET A 146 -12.51 3.60 16.56
N GLY A 147 -12.68 4.65 17.37
CA GLY A 147 -12.17 4.75 18.74
C GLY A 147 -10.67 4.98 18.82
N TYR A 148 -10.09 5.61 17.80
CA TYR A 148 -8.69 6.05 17.79
C TYR A 148 -8.61 7.56 18.02
N ASP A 149 -7.45 8.03 18.48
CA ASP A 149 -7.11 9.45 18.50
C ASP A 149 -6.41 9.81 17.19
N PHE A 150 -6.87 10.86 16.52
CA PHE A 150 -6.26 11.36 15.28
C PHE A 150 -4.76 11.70 15.46
N HIS A 151 -4.36 12.14 16.67
CA HIS A 151 -2.97 12.47 16.97
C HIS A 151 -2.03 11.25 17.03
N ASP A 152 -2.56 10.04 17.21
CA ASP A 152 -1.78 8.80 17.24
C ASP A 152 -1.54 8.21 15.84
N GLY A 153 -2.22 8.76 14.83
CA GLY A 153 -2.17 8.26 13.46
C GLY A 153 -0.84 8.48 12.77
N LEU A 154 -0.58 7.61 11.78
CA LEU A 154 0.60 7.66 10.93
C LEU A 154 0.21 8.05 9.51
N PHE A 155 1.09 8.80 8.84
CA PHE A 155 0.92 9.29 7.47
C PHE A 155 2.09 8.82 6.61
N GLY A 156 1.82 8.47 5.35
CA GLY A 156 2.81 7.88 4.45
C GLY A 156 2.53 6.39 4.17
N GLY A 157 3.43 5.74 3.43
CA GLY A 157 3.28 4.33 3.05
C GLY A 157 3.62 3.37 4.18
N SER A 158 3.77 2.08 3.85
CA SER A 158 4.10 1.05 4.83
C SER A 158 5.45 1.30 5.55
N GLU A 159 6.36 2.05 4.93
CA GLU A 159 7.69 2.35 5.44
C GLU A 159 7.68 3.07 6.80
N VAL A 160 6.69 3.93 7.04
CA VAL A 160 6.58 4.63 8.34
C VAL A 160 6.18 3.68 9.46
N ILE A 161 5.49 2.60 9.13
CA ILE A 161 5.10 1.56 10.09
C ILE A 161 6.30 0.67 10.42
N TYR A 162 7.07 0.27 9.40
CA TYR A 162 8.32 -0.45 9.60
C TYR A 162 9.33 0.33 10.44
N GLU A 163 9.47 1.64 10.20
CA GLU A 163 10.31 2.50 11.02
C GLU A 163 9.80 2.53 12.48
N LYS A 164 8.50 2.73 12.69
CA LYS A 164 7.92 2.83 14.04
C LYS A 164 7.94 1.51 14.82
N GLU A 165 7.69 0.37 14.17
CA GLU A 165 7.62 -0.93 14.86
C GLU A 165 8.96 -1.64 14.94
N LEU A 166 9.79 -1.54 13.90
CA LEU A 166 11.04 -2.30 13.77
C LEU A 166 12.29 -1.42 13.71
N GLY A 167 12.18 -0.09 13.69
CA GLY A 167 13.33 0.81 13.64
C GLY A 167 14.11 0.75 12.31
N ILE A 168 13.48 0.26 11.25
CA ILE A 168 14.11 0.15 9.93
C ILE A 168 13.97 1.50 9.21
N ASP A 169 15.10 2.10 8.84
CA ASP A 169 15.12 3.35 8.06
C ASP A 169 14.31 3.17 6.75
N PRO A 170 13.35 4.05 6.43
CA PRO A 170 12.58 4.00 5.19
C PRO A 170 13.44 3.85 3.94
N LYS A 171 14.62 4.49 3.88
CA LYS A 171 15.57 4.40 2.76
C LYS A 171 16.16 3.01 2.60
N ILE A 172 16.38 2.31 3.71
CA ILE A 172 16.82 0.91 3.68
C ILE A 172 15.67 0.05 3.20
N LEU A 173 14.47 0.24 3.75
CA LEU A 173 13.30 -0.57 3.41
C LEU A 173 12.97 -0.52 1.90
N ILE A 174 12.90 0.67 1.31
CA ILE A 174 12.60 0.83 -0.13
C ILE A 174 13.68 0.23 -1.04
N SER A 175 14.89 0.00 -0.51
CA SER A 175 16.00 -0.63 -1.23
C SER A 175 16.01 -2.15 -1.13
N LEU A 176 15.13 -2.75 -0.30
CA LEU A 176 15.09 -4.18 -0.12
C LEU A 176 14.57 -4.89 -1.38
N PRO A 177 15.28 -5.91 -1.88
CA PRO A 177 14.84 -6.66 -3.04
C PRO A 177 13.61 -7.51 -2.76
N GLU A 178 13.36 -7.84 -1.49
CA GLU A 178 12.24 -8.68 -1.06
C GLU A 178 11.68 -8.18 0.27
N ILE A 179 10.35 -8.06 0.32
CA ILE A 179 9.56 -7.84 1.52
C ILE A 179 8.41 -8.86 1.43
N THR A 180 8.69 -10.11 1.76
CA THR A 180 7.75 -11.23 1.59
C THR A 180 7.52 -11.93 2.92
N PHE A 181 6.43 -12.70 3.06
CA PHE A 181 6.19 -13.43 4.30
C PHE A 181 7.25 -14.50 4.59
N GLN A 182 7.95 -14.97 3.54
CA GLN A 182 9.11 -15.87 3.68
C GLN A 182 10.39 -15.12 4.08
N ASN A 183 10.57 -13.89 3.57
CA ASN A 183 11.71 -13.03 3.84
C ASN A 183 11.24 -11.69 4.44
N PRO A 184 10.69 -11.70 5.68
CA PRO A 184 10.23 -10.46 6.30
C PRO A 184 11.43 -9.56 6.62
N PRO A 185 11.29 -8.22 6.54
CA PRO A 185 12.29 -7.30 7.04
C PRO A 185 12.62 -7.60 8.51
N LYS A 186 13.92 -7.60 8.84
CA LYS A 186 14.42 -7.85 10.19
C LYS A 186 15.22 -6.65 10.66
N ILE A 187 15.24 -6.44 11.97
CA ILE A 187 16.15 -5.51 12.63
C ILE A 187 17.58 -5.95 12.30
N LEU A 188 18.41 -5.03 11.78
CA LEU A 188 19.83 -5.26 11.55
C LEU A 188 20.61 -5.31 12.87
#